data_AF-A0A4Y2WZR9-F1
#
_entry.id   AF-A0A4Y2WZR9-F1
#
_cell.length_a   1.000
_cell.length_b   1.000
_cell.length_c   1.000
_cell.angle_alpha   90.00
_cell.angle_beta   90.00
_cell.angle_gamma   90.00
#
_symmetry.space_group_name_H-M   'P 1'
#
loop_
_entity.id
_entity.type
_entity.pdbx_description
1 polymer ?
#
loop_
_entity_poly.entity_id
_entity_poly.type
_entity_poly.pdbx_seq_one_letter_code
_entity_poly.pdbx_strand_id
1 'polypeptide(L)'
;MIDSSISAQRAVIEFLRAEREYASQIYRKMKEVYGEQCLARCTIFRWCQRYEAGRVNIKDLPRSGQAHVVTNSTTISAVHHIIYKKLGYGKVCAH
;
A
#
# COMPACT_ATOMS: atom_id res chain seq x y z
N MET A 1 -28.23 3.90 -7.34
CA MET A 1 -27.31 3.13 -8.19
C MET A 1 -26.06 2.89 -7.37
N ILE A 2 -25.69 1.63 -7.13
CA ILE A 2 -24.47 1.31 -6.38
C ILE A 2 -23.27 1.58 -7.28
N ASP A 3 -22.22 2.18 -6.73
CA ASP A 3 -20.98 2.37 -7.48
C ASP A 3 -20.34 1.01 -7.78
N SER A 4 -20.54 0.52 -9.00
CA SER A 4 -20.01 -0.76 -9.47
C SER A 4 -18.52 -0.71 -9.81
N SER A 5 -17.83 0.39 -9.52
CA SER A 5 -16.42 0.54 -9.83
C SER A 5 -15.57 -0.53 -9.12
N ILE A 6 -14.46 -0.90 -9.75
CA ILE A 6 -13.51 -1.87 -9.18
C ILE A 6 -12.96 -1.39 -7.83
N SER A 7 -12.80 -0.07 -7.67
CA SER A 7 -12.34 0.55 -6.43
C SER A 7 -13.37 0.38 -5.30
N ALA A 8 -14.65 0.64 -5.57
CA ALA A 8 -15.70 0.45 -4.58
C ALA A 8 -15.85 -1.02 -4.18
N GLN A 9 -15.84 -1.94 -5.15
CA GLN A 9 -15.88 -3.38 -4.86
C GLN A 9 -14.70 -3.84 -4.00
N ARG A 10 -13.49 -3.28 -4.22
CA ARG A 10 -12.31 -3.59 -3.39
C ARG A 10 -12.43 -3.04 -1.97
N ALA A 11 -13.02 -1.86 -1.79
CA ALA A 11 -13.30 -1.29 -0.47
C ALA A 11 -14.31 -2.15 0.30
N VAL A 12 -15.34 -2.68 -0.37
CA VAL A 12 -16.30 -3.62 0.25
C VAL A 12 -15.64 -4.93 0.66
N ILE A 13 -14.74 -5.48 -0.17
CA ILE A 13 -13.96 -6.67 0.20
C ILE A 13 -13.12 -6.41 1.45
N GLU A 14 -12.46 -5.25 1.53
CA GLU A 14 -11.63 -4.86 2.67
C GLU A 14 -12.47 -4.73 3.95
N PHE A 15 -13.64 -4.08 3.85
CA PHE A 15 -14.58 -3.91 4.96
C PHE A 15 -15.09 -5.26 5.49
N LEU A 16 -15.62 -6.12 4.62
CA LEU A 16 -16.12 -7.44 5.02
C LEU A 16 -15.00 -8.33 5.58
N ARG A 17 -13.76 -8.16 5.07
CA ARG A 17 -12.61 -8.87 5.62
C ARG A 17 -12.23 -8.34 7.00
N ALA A 18 -12.37 -7.04 7.26
CA ALA A 18 -12.16 -6.44 8.57
C ALA A 18 -13.15 -6.98 9.62
N GLU A 19 -14.38 -7.30 9.21
CA GLU A 19 -15.40 -7.99 10.01
C GLU A 19 -15.10 -9.47 10.26
N ARG A 20 -13.96 -9.99 9.76
CA ARG A 20 -13.51 -11.40 9.86
C ARG A 20 -14.38 -12.40 9.10
N GLU A 21 -15.10 -11.95 8.06
CA GLU A 21 -15.82 -12.86 7.17
C GLU A 21 -14.85 -13.74 6.34
N TYR A 22 -15.29 -14.97 6.06
CA TYR A 22 -14.56 -15.88 5.17
C TYR A 22 -14.74 -15.46 3.71
N ALA A 23 -13.73 -15.70 2.87
CA ALA A 23 -13.76 -15.34 1.45
C ALA A 23 -14.98 -15.90 0.68
N SER A 24 -15.49 -17.06 1.10
CA SER A 24 -16.73 -17.65 0.57
C SER A 24 -17.97 -16.83 0.90
N GLN A 25 -18.08 -16.29 2.12
CA GLN A 25 -19.19 -15.43 2.54
C GLN A 25 -19.10 -14.05 1.88
N ILE A 26 -17.88 -13.51 1.76
CA ILE A 26 -17.61 -12.26 1.04
C ILE A 26 -18.08 -12.39 -0.42
N TYR A 27 -17.81 -13.52 -1.09
CA TYR A 27 -18.29 -13.75 -2.45
C TYR A 27 -19.82 -13.76 -2.56
N ARG A 28 -20.52 -14.39 -1.61
CA ARG A 28 -21.99 -14.42 -1.60
C ARG A 28 -22.58 -13.02 -1.46
N LYS A 29 -22.12 -12.28 -0.44
CA LYS A 29 -22.55 -10.88 -0.19
C LYS A 29 -22.23 -9.97 -1.39
N MET A 30 -21.04 -10.09 -1.98
CA MET A 30 -20.66 -9.33 -3.18
C MET A 30 -21.55 -9.66 -4.39
N LYS A 31 -21.93 -10.93 -4.56
CA LYS A 31 -22.81 -11.34 -5.66
C LYS A 31 -24.26 -10.89 -5.47
N GLU A 32 -24.73 -10.81 -4.23
CA GLU A 32 -26.05 -10.22 -3.91
C GLU A 32 -26.09 -8.72 -4.20
N VAL A 33 -25.00 -7.99 -3.90
CA VAL A 33 -24.94 -6.52 -4.05
C VAL A 33 -24.69 -6.10 -5.51
N TYR A 34 -23.71 -6.71 -6.17
CA TYR A 34 -23.24 -6.29 -7.51
C TYR A 34 -23.78 -7.17 -8.65
N GLY A 35 -24.40 -8.31 -8.35
CA GLY A 35 -24.97 -9.21 -9.37
C GLY A 35 -23.94 -9.63 -10.41
N GLU A 36 -24.23 -9.34 -11.68
CA GLU A 36 -23.36 -9.63 -12.83
C GLU A 36 -22.10 -8.76 -12.87
N GLN A 37 -22.14 -7.57 -12.28
CA GLN A 37 -21.00 -6.66 -12.20
C GLN A 37 -20.01 -7.06 -11.10
N CYS A 38 -20.31 -8.11 -10.34
CA CYS A 38 -19.46 -8.62 -9.27
C CYS A 38 -18.11 -9.11 -9.81
N LEU A 39 -17.04 -8.73 -9.13
CA LEU A 39 -15.70 -9.26 -9.38
C LEU A 39 -15.68 -10.79 -9.39
N ALA A 40 -14.88 -11.36 -10.28
CA ALA A 40 -14.69 -12.81 -10.36
C ALA A 40 -14.27 -13.39 -8.99
N ARG A 41 -14.79 -14.58 -8.67
CA ARG A 41 -14.53 -15.27 -7.39
C ARG A 41 -13.03 -15.37 -7.08
N CYS A 42 -12.20 -15.72 -8.08
CA CYS A 42 -10.75 -15.81 -7.92
C CYS A 42 -10.11 -14.46 -7.52
N THR A 43 -10.58 -13.35 -8.10
CA THR A 43 -10.12 -11.99 -7.78
C THR A 43 -10.45 -11.63 -6.34
N ILE A 44 -11.66 -11.93 -5.89
CA ILE A 44 -12.11 -11.67 -4.51
C ILE A 44 -11.27 -12.48 -3.52
N PHE A 45 -11.03 -13.76 -3.80
CA PHE A 45 -10.20 -14.61 -2.94
C PHE A 45 -8.76 -14.11 -2.85
N ARG A 46 -8.18 -13.65 -3.97
CA ARG A 46 -6.85 -13.06 -3.99
C ARG A 46 -6.77 -11.75 -3.19
N TRP A 47 -7.83 -10.93 -3.21
CA TRP A 47 -7.93 -9.74 -2.37
C TRP A 47 -8.08 -10.09 -0.89
N CYS A 48 -8.90 -11.08 -0.55
CA CYS A 48 -9.04 -11.55 0.84
C CYS A 48 -7.69 -12.02 1.41
N GLN A 49 -6.93 -12.80 0.65
CA GLN A 49 -5.59 -13.26 1.04
C GLN A 49 -4.61 -12.10 1.26
N ARG A 50 -4.63 -11.08 0.38
CA ARG A 50 -3.76 -9.90 0.52
C ARG A 50 -4.06 -9.11 1.79
N TYR A 51 -5.33 -8.94 2.13
CA TYR A 51 -5.73 -8.26 3.36
C TYR A 51 -5.48 -9.10 4.62
N GLU A 52 -5.53 -10.43 4.50
CA GLU A 52 -5.13 -11.35 5.57
C GLU A 52 -3.61 -11.28 5.84
N ALA A 53 -2.79 -11.25 4.78
CA ALA A 53 -1.34 -11.12 4.86
C ALA A 53 -0.88 -9.79 5.47
N GLY A 54 -1.73 -8.76 5.49
CA GLY A 54 -1.48 -7.47 6.14
C GLY A 54 -1.88 -7.39 7.63
N ARG A 55 -2.64 -8.37 8.15
CA ARG A 55 -3.14 -8.40 9.55
C ARG A 55 -2.55 -9.54 10.40
N VAL A 56 -1.31 -9.93 10.14
CA VAL A 56 -0.58 -10.92 10.97
C VAL A 56 0.46 -10.30 11.89
N ASN A 57 0.62 -8.98 11.91
CA ASN A 57 1.57 -8.34 12.81
C ASN A 57 0.92 -7.22 13.62
N ILE A 58 0.89 -7.41 14.95
CA ILE A 58 0.45 -6.42 15.94
C ILE A 58 1.49 -5.29 16.09
N LYS A 59 2.65 -5.41 15.43
CA LYS A 59 3.63 -4.34 15.30
C LYS A 59 3.67 -3.86 13.85
N ASP A 60 3.78 -2.55 13.66
CA ASP A 60 4.06 -1.95 12.35
C ASP A 60 5.31 -2.60 11.74
N LEU A 61 5.09 -3.47 10.76
CA LEU A 61 6.18 -3.96 9.92
C LEU A 61 6.51 -2.89 8.89
N PRO A 62 7.81 -2.59 8.66
CA PRO A 62 8.19 -1.77 7.53
C PRO A 62 7.65 -2.39 6.24
N ARG A 63 7.03 -1.54 5.42
CA ARG A 63 6.34 -1.90 4.18
C ARG A 63 7.27 -2.74 3.30
N SER A 64 6.96 -4.03 3.16
CA SER A 64 7.66 -4.94 2.24
C SER A 64 7.51 -4.38 0.81
N GLY A 65 8.58 -3.74 0.33
CA GLY A 65 8.58 -2.97 -0.92
C GLY A 65 9.33 -1.64 -0.83
N GLN A 66 9.66 -1.17 0.36
CA GLN A 66 10.60 -0.05 0.53
C GLN A 66 11.99 -0.62 0.85
N ALA A 67 13.00 -0.24 0.07
CA ALA A 67 14.37 -0.64 0.32
C ALA A 67 14.79 -0.18 1.72
N HIS A 68 14.86 -1.12 2.66
CA HIS A 68 15.37 -0.90 4.01
C HIS A 68 16.86 -1.22 4.08
N VAL A 69 17.61 -0.87 3.04
CA VAL A 69 19.05 -1.14 2.96
C VAL A 69 19.71 0.07 2.31
N VAL A 70 20.62 0.67 3.08
CA VAL A 70 21.60 1.68 2.68
C VAL A 70 21.11 3.14 2.74
N THR A 71 20.75 3.56 3.95
CA THR A 71 21.16 4.88 4.43
C THR A 71 22.66 4.85 4.78
N ASN A 72 23.53 4.49 3.83
CA ASN A 72 24.97 4.64 4.06
C ASN A 72 25.25 6.15 4.11
N SER A 73 25.88 6.60 5.17
CA SER A 73 26.32 8.00 5.34
C SER A 73 27.07 8.52 4.11
N THR A 74 27.76 7.64 3.39
CA THR A 74 28.43 7.90 2.12
C THR A 74 27.50 8.47 1.05
N THR A 75 26.31 7.88 0.88
CA THR A 75 25.35 8.31 -0.16
C THR A 75 24.70 9.64 0.21
N ILE A 76 24.37 9.83 1.50
CA ILE A 76 23.87 11.11 2.02
C ILE A 76 24.92 12.20 1.85
N SER A 77 26.18 11.93 2.18
CA SER A 77 27.28 12.90 2.05
C SER A 77 27.54 13.26 0.59
N ALA A 78 27.45 12.30 -0.34
CA ALA A 78 27.58 12.57 -1.77
C ALA A 78 26.45 13.48 -2.28
N VAL A 79 25.20 13.21 -1.90
CA VAL A 79 24.05 14.05 -2.25
C VAL A 79 24.19 15.44 -1.63
N HIS A 80 24.58 15.54 -0.36
CA HIS A 80 24.79 16.80 0.34
C HIS A 80 25.89 17.64 -0.34
N HIS A 81 27.00 17.02 -0.74
CA HIS A 81 28.09 17.67 -1.49
C HIS A 81 27.62 18.21 -2.85
N ILE A 82 26.82 17.43 -3.59
CA ILE A 82 26.27 17.84 -4.89
C ILE A 82 25.32 19.04 -4.73
N ILE A 83 24.48 19.03 -3.69
CA ILE A 83 23.57 20.14 -3.39
C ILE A 83 24.34 21.39 -2.97
N TYR A 84 25.36 21.26 -2.10
CA TYR A 84 26.22 22.37 -1.68
C TYR A 84 26.95 23.02 -2.86
N LYS A 85 27.46 22.22 -3.80
CA LYS A 85 28.12 22.72 -5.02
C LYS A 85 27.15 23.40 -5.97
N LYS A 86 25.92 22.86 -6.13
CA LYS A 86 24.91 23.42 -7.04
C LYS A 86 24.31 24.73 -6.54
N LEU A 87 24.15 24.89 -5.23
CA LEU A 87 23.54 26.08 -4.63
C LEU A 87 24.52 27.22 -4.34
N GLY A 88 25.83 27.05 -4.63
CA GLY A 88 26.78 28.17 -4.66
C GLY A 88 27.07 28.83 -3.31
N TYR A 89 26.87 28.15 -2.18
CA TYR A 89 27.28 28.63 -0.86
C TYR A 89 28.79 28.45 -0.66
N GLY A 90 29.57 29.23 -1.39
CA GLY A 90 31.02 29.25 -1.33
C GLY A 90 31.54 30.67 -1.46
N LYS A 91 31.45 31.43 -0.36
CA LYS A 91 32.32 32.57 0.04
C LYS A 91 31.67 33.29 1.21
N VAL A 92 32.03 32.91 2.44
CA VAL A 92 32.14 33.91 3.52
C VAL A 92 33.61 34.24 3.63
N CYS A 93 33.96 35.50 3.39
CA CYS A 93 35.31 36.02 3.43
C CYS A 93 35.95 35.72 4.79
N ALA A 94 37.17 35.19 4.78
CA ALA A 94 38.09 35.36 5.89
C ALA A 94 38.55 36.83 5.87
N HIS A 95 38.43 37.53 7.00
CA HIS A 95 39.08 38.81 7.25
C HIS A 95 40.37 38.56 8.03
#